data_AF-A0A6M3K256-F1
#
_entry.id   AF-A0A6M3K256-F1
#
_cell.length_a   1.000
_cell.length_b   1.000
_cell.length_c   1.000
_cell.angle_alpha   90.00
_cell.angle_beta   90.00
_cell.angle_gamma   90.00
#
_symmetry.space_group_name_H-M   'P 1'
#
loop_
_entity.id
_entity.type
_entity.pdbx_description
1 polymer ?
#
loop_
_entity_poly.entity_id
_entity_poly.type
_entity_poly.pdbx_seq_one_letter_code
_entity_poly.pdbx_strand_id
1 'polypeptide(L)'
;MRFYNISNHSSQKWGENQIKAAQSLSATKGKQHRGDFDPDDGQQYWYEVIPGTIIDVPFPNVPPKASGKELLALAEKTLPLQVYLQDSAAMVQGEFALSKIIIDYLQGCGCRVYAACTERNTVELPDGRKEVQFSFVQFREYSSSSALADYLSAKKADEERREAETARANAYPDGDYIDLEISIKGNQIFDSLGNFLGYVPNRPGIDLAEHVRQIIDNCE
;
A
#
# COMPACT_ATOMS: atom_id res chain seq x y z
N MET A 1 -4.47 -11.05 16.96
CA MET A 1 -3.88 -9.70 16.77
C MET A 1 -4.70 -8.71 17.59
N ARG A 2 -4.14 -7.54 17.93
CA ARG A 2 -4.83 -6.48 18.70
C ARG A 2 -5.13 -5.29 17.79
N PHE A 3 -6.13 -4.49 18.17
CA PHE A 3 -6.40 -3.18 17.58
C PHE A 3 -6.05 -2.10 18.60
N TYR A 4 -5.05 -1.26 18.32
CA TYR A 4 -4.70 -0.13 19.19
C TYR A 4 -5.50 1.11 18.78
N ASN A 5 -6.29 1.66 19.70
CA ASN A 5 -6.91 2.96 19.55
C ASN A 5 -6.00 4.02 20.17
N ILE A 6 -5.15 4.66 19.37
CA ILE A 6 -4.27 5.74 19.81
C ILE A 6 -4.94 7.09 19.53
N SER A 7 -5.81 7.52 20.45
CA SER A 7 -6.57 8.76 20.31
C SER A 7 -7.00 9.38 21.64
N ASN A 8 -7.61 10.56 21.56
CA ASN A 8 -8.25 11.23 22.70
C ASN A 8 -9.64 10.65 23.06
N HIS A 9 -10.15 9.68 22.30
CA HIS A 9 -11.49 9.13 22.46
C HIS A 9 -11.43 7.64 22.75
N SER A 10 -11.72 7.24 23.98
CA SER A 10 -11.81 5.82 24.35
C SER A 10 -12.83 5.06 23.50
N SER A 11 -12.51 3.82 23.16
CA SER A 11 -13.37 2.92 22.40
C SER A 11 -14.67 2.58 23.13
N GLN A 12 -14.76 2.81 24.44
CA GLN A 12 -16.01 2.65 25.21
C GLN A 12 -17.14 3.55 24.72
N LYS A 13 -16.81 4.64 24.02
CA LYS A 13 -17.78 5.60 23.46
C LYS A 13 -18.10 5.34 21.99
N TRP A 14 -17.49 4.33 21.38
CA TRP A 14 -17.68 4.04 19.96
C TRP A 14 -19.02 3.34 19.72
N GLY A 15 -19.63 3.65 18.56
CA GLY A 15 -20.80 2.91 18.10
C GLY A 15 -20.44 1.49 17.67
N GLU A 16 -21.44 0.60 17.62
CA GLU A 16 -21.23 -0.82 17.29
C GLU A 16 -20.50 -1.04 15.96
N ASN A 17 -20.80 -0.24 14.94
CA ASN A 17 -20.18 -0.37 13.61
C ASN A 17 -18.68 -0.12 13.67
N GLN A 18 -18.26 0.84 14.48
CA GLN A 18 -16.85 1.18 14.66
C GLN A 18 -16.10 0.09 15.44
N ILE A 19 -16.74 -0.48 16.48
CA ILE A 19 -16.21 -1.62 17.22
C ILE A 19 -16.04 -2.84 16.30
N LYS A 20 -17.07 -3.20 15.53
CA LYS A 20 -17.03 -4.33 14.58
C LYS A 20 -15.95 -4.13 13.52
N ALA A 21 -15.78 -2.91 13.01
CA ALA A 21 -14.73 -2.58 12.04
C ALA A 21 -13.32 -2.71 12.65
N ALA A 22 -13.10 -2.28 13.89
CA ALA A 22 -11.81 -2.44 14.55
C ALA A 22 -11.48 -3.91 14.83
N GLN A 23 -12.49 -4.69 15.22
CA GLN A 23 -12.37 -6.13 15.46
C GLN A 23 -12.04 -6.90 14.19
N SER A 24 -12.67 -6.58 13.05
CA SER A 24 -12.37 -7.25 11.78
C SER A 24 -10.94 -6.97 11.30
N LEU A 25 -10.42 -5.77 11.55
CA LEU A 25 -9.04 -5.40 11.21
C LEU A 25 -7.99 -6.12 12.09
N SER A 26 -8.37 -6.63 13.26
CA SER A 26 -7.50 -7.34 14.20
C SER A 26 -7.80 -8.84 14.30
N ALA A 27 -8.65 -9.37 13.41
CA ALA A 27 -8.95 -10.79 13.33
C ALA A 27 -7.89 -11.53 12.49
N THR A 28 -7.28 -12.57 13.05
CA THR A 28 -6.46 -13.54 12.30
C THR A 28 -7.24 -14.84 12.06
N LYS A 29 -6.90 -15.57 10.99
CA LYS A 29 -7.30 -16.99 10.86
C LYS A 29 -6.46 -17.83 11.81
N GLY A 30 -7.02 -18.23 12.96
CA GLY A 30 -6.46 -19.24 13.88
C GLY A 30 -6.00 -18.70 15.25
N LYS A 31 -6.00 -19.58 16.26
CA LYS A 31 -5.47 -19.29 17.60
C LYS A 31 -3.95 -19.13 17.52
N GLN A 32 -3.41 -18.01 18.00
CA GLN A 32 -1.98 -17.81 18.13
C GLN A 32 -1.58 -17.76 19.61
N HIS A 33 -0.52 -18.47 19.95
CA HIS A 33 0.18 -18.34 21.22
C HIS A 33 1.43 -17.51 20.93
N ARG A 34 1.57 -16.36 21.58
CA ARG A 34 2.77 -15.53 21.45
C ARG A 34 3.62 -15.76 22.70
N GLY A 35 4.85 -16.19 22.49
CA GLY A 35 5.84 -16.39 23.53
C GLY A 35 6.70 -15.15 23.61
N ASP A 36 6.48 -14.30 24.62
CA ASP A 36 7.34 -13.13 24.85
C ASP A 36 8.44 -13.53 25.82
N PHE A 37 9.68 -13.18 25.48
CA PHE A 37 10.82 -13.34 26.37
C PHE A 37 11.01 -12.06 27.17
N ASP A 38 10.96 -12.16 28.49
CA ASP A 38 11.28 -11.05 29.39
C ASP A 38 12.80 -11.06 29.65
N PRO A 39 13.55 -10.05 29.18
CA PRO A 39 15.00 -10.00 29.35
C PRO A 39 15.44 -9.71 30.80
N ASP A 40 14.56 -9.20 31.66
CA ASP A 40 14.90 -8.86 33.05
C ASP A 40 14.90 -10.10 33.96
N ASP A 41 14.05 -11.09 33.68
CA ASP A 41 13.99 -12.34 34.45
C ASP A 41 14.36 -13.61 33.65
N GLY A 42 14.56 -13.49 32.34
CA GLY A 42 14.96 -14.58 31.45
C GLY A 42 13.86 -15.61 31.19
N GLN A 43 12.59 -15.30 31.50
CA GLN A 43 11.47 -16.22 31.30
C GLN A 43 10.72 -15.97 29.99
N GLN A 44 10.10 -17.04 29.49
CA GLN A 44 9.23 -16.99 28.32
C GLN A 44 7.78 -17.12 28.75
N TYR A 45 6.99 -16.08 28.47
CA TYR A 45 5.59 -15.98 28.82
C TYR A 45 4.70 -16.30 27.63
N TRP A 46 3.74 -17.21 27.84
CA TRP A 46 2.71 -17.53 26.86
C TRP A 46 1.39 -16.87 27.27
N TYR A 47 0.83 -16.05 26.40
CA TYR A 47 -0.52 -15.50 26.58
C TYR A 47 -1.42 -15.85 25.41
N GLU A 48 -2.69 -16.10 25.73
CA GLU A 48 -3.73 -16.21 24.72
C GLU A 48 -4.01 -14.82 24.14
N VAL A 49 -3.74 -14.66 22.84
CA VAL A 49 -4.13 -13.44 22.14
C VAL A 49 -5.58 -13.59 21.73
N ILE A 50 -6.48 -12.93 22.46
CA ILE A 50 -7.89 -12.83 22.07
C ILE A 50 -7.97 -11.96 20.81
N PRO A 51 -8.35 -12.49 19.64
CA PRO A 51 -8.49 -11.69 18.43
C PRO A 51 -9.63 -10.68 18.60
N GLY A 52 -9.50 -9.49 18.02
CA GLY A 52 -10.52 -8.46 18.17
C GLY A 52 -10.45 -7.64 19.45
N THR A 53 -9.43 -7.83 20.31
CA THR A 53 -9.23 -6.94 21.47
C THR A 53 -8.84 -5.54 21.01
N ILE A 54 -9.60 -4.54 21.48
CA ILE A 54 -9.28 -3.12 21.31
C ILE A 54 -8.54 -2.64 22.56
N ILE A 55 -7.37 -2.03 22.38
CA ILE A 55 -6.57 -1.43 23.44
C ILE A 55 -6.58 0.08 23.27
N ASP A 56 -7.16 0.78 24.23
CA ASP A 56 -7.12 2.24 24.29
C ASP A 56 -5.74 2.72 24.76
N VAL A 57 -5.10 3.56 23.95
CA VAL A 57 -3.85 4.26 24.25
C VAL A 57 -4.15 5.76 24.17
N PRO A 58 -4.14 6.49 25.30
CA PRO A 58 -4.42 7.93 25.28
C PRO A 58 -3.42 8.68 24.41
N PHE A 59 -3.91 9.49 23.48
CA PHE A 59 -3.06 10.40 22.73
C PHE A 59 -2.63 11.56 23.65
N PRO A 60 -1.33 11.91 23.72
CA PRO A 60 -0.86 12.92 24.66
C PRO A 60 -1.26 14.33 24.22
N ASN A 61 -1.38 15.23 25.18
CA ASN A 61 -1.47 16.66 24.86
C ASN A 61 -0.14 17.14 24.25
N VAL A 62 -0.19 17.76 23.07
CA VAL A 62 0.98 18.26 22.36
C VAL A 62 1.06 19.78 22.52
N PRO A 63 2.08 20.32 23.21
CA PRO A 63 2.26 21.77 23.32
C PRO A 63 2.45 22.41 21.93
N PRO A 64 1.80 23.55 21.62
CA PRO A 64 1.97 24.21 20.32
C PRO A 64 3.41 24.66 19.99
N LYS A 65 4.26 24.75 21.03
CA LYS A 65 5.68 25.13 20.92
C LYS A 65 6.64 23.93 20.98
N ALA A 66 6.10 22.70 21.00
CA ALA A 66 6.93 21.49 21.09
C ALA A 66 7.87 21.42 19.88
N SER A 67 9.15 21.23 20.17
CA SER A 67 10.20 20.95 19.19
C SER A 67 10.10 19.51 18.68
N GLY A 68 10.76 19.23 17.56
CA GLY A 68 10.85 17.86 17.02
C GLY A 68 11.37 16.83 18.02
N LYS A 69 12.34 17.22 18.88
CA LYS A 69 12.87 16.33 19.93
C LYS A 69 11.83 16.03 21.02
N GLU A 70 11.03 17.02 21.41
CA GLU A 70 9.95 16.82 22.37
C GLU A 70 8.83 15.96 21.79
N LEU A 71 8.54 16.09 20.49
CA LEU A 71 7.59 15.20 19.80
C LEU A 71 8.08 13.75 19.76
N LEU A 72 9.37 13.51 19.48
CA LEU A 72 9.94 12.16 19.54
C LEU A 72 9.83 11.55 20.94
N ALA A 73 10.13 12.33 21.99
CA ALA A 73 9.99 11.88 23.37
C ALA A 73 8.52 11.62 23.77
N LEU A 74 7.56 12.38 23.23
CA LEU A 74 6.13 12.10 23.41
C LEU A 74 5.71 10.83 22.68
N ALA A 75 6.21 10.60 21.46
CA ALA A 75 5.92 9.39 20.70
C ALA A 75 6.40 8.15 21.45
N GLU A 76 7.66 8.14 21.90
CA GLU A 76 8.26 7.04 22.67
C GLU A 76 7.42 6.66 23.90
N LYS A 77 6.92 7.65 24.64
CA LYS A 77 6.06 7.44 25.82
C LYS A 77 4.64 6.97 25.49
N THR A 78 4.18 7.23 24.26
CA THR A 78 2.82 6.88 23.81
C THR A 78 2.76 5.46 23.24
N LEU A 79 3.88 4.98 22.69
CA LEU A 79 3.90 3.74 21.92
C LEU A 79 3.77 2.50 22.83
N PRO A 80 3.00 1.48 22.41
CA PRO A 80 3.03 0.17 23.05
C PRO A 80 4.43 -0.44 22.93
N LEU A 81 4.74 -1.41 23.80
CA LEU A 81 5.95 -2.21 23.66
C LEU A 81 6.02 -2.85 22.27
N GLN A 82 7.19 -2.77 21.62
CA GLN A 82 7.41 -3.23 20.25
C GLN A 82 6.96 -4.67 20.01
N VAL A 83 7.16 -5.53 21.02
CA VAL A 83 6.79 -6.94 21.00
C VAL A 83 5.29 -7.16 20.72
N TYR A 84 4.43 -6.17 20.94
CA TYR A 84 3.00 -6.31 20.67
C TYR A 84 2.51 -5.66 19.36
N LEU A 85 3.41 -5.12 18.53
CA LEU A 85 3.05 -4.32 17.36
C LEU A 85 3.06 -5.08 16.03
N GLN A 86 3.96 -6.05 15.89
CA GLN A 86 4.00 -6.89 14.68
C GLN A 86 2.67 -7.61 14.51
N ASP A 87 2.16 -7.61 13.27
CA ASP A 87 0.86 -8.15 12.91
C ASP A 87 -0.25 -7.56 13.81
N SER A 88 -0.25 -6.26 14.06
CA SER A 88 -1.37 -5.58 14.71
C SER A 88 -1.96 -4.52 13.81
N ALA A 89 -3.15 -4.05 14.16
CA ALA A 89 -3.76 -2.89 13.56
C ALA A 89 -3.79 -1.75 14.59
N ALA A 90 -3.61 -0.51 14.14
CA ALA A 90 -3.72 0.66 15.00
C ALA A 90 -4.49 1.76 14.30
N MET A 91 -5.39 2.43 15.01
CA MET A 91 -5.88 3.74 14.61
C MET A 91 -5.05 4.80 15.33
N VAL A 92 -4.55 5.79 14.59
CA VAL A 92 -3.84 6.95 15.17
C VAL A 92 -4.59 8.22 14.80
N GLN A 93 -5.06 8.95 15.81
CA GLN A 93 -5.80 10.18 15.61
C GLN A 93 -5.57 11.19 16.74
N GLY A 94 -4.98 12.33 16.40
CA GLY A 94 -4.65 13.40 17.32
C GLY A 94 -3.98 14.57 16.60
N GLU A 95 -2.99 15.18 17.24
CA GLU A 95 -2.20 16.25 16.63
C GLU A 95 -1.36 15.69 15.47
N PHE A 96 -1.28 16.42 14.36
CA PHE A 96 -0.77 15.90 13.09
C PHE A 96 0.73 15.58 13.13
N ALA A 97 1.56 16.45 13.71
CA ALA A 97 3.01 16.25 13.74
C ALA A 97 3.40 15.04 14.58
N LEU A 98 2.81 14.89 15.77
CA LEU A 98 3.03 13.70 16.59
C LEU A 98 2.42 12.44 15.94
N SER A 99 1.22 12.55 15.36
CA SER A 99 0.58 11.41 14.67
C SER A 99 1.48 10.87 13.57
N LYS A 100 2.13 11.73 12.78
CA LYS A 100 3.04 11.30 11.71
C LYS A 100 4.20 10.45 12.24
N ILE A 101 4.83 10.88 13.34
CA ILE A 101 5.94 10.14 13.97
C ILE A 101 5.47 8.76 14.44
N ILE A 102 4.31 8.70 15.10
CA ILE A 102 3.73 7.44 15.59
C ILE A 102 3.36 6.53 14.42
N ILE A 103 2.73 7.05 13.36
CA ILE A 103 2.36 6.28 12.17
C ILE A 103 3.59 5.65 11.52
N ASP A 104 4.64 6.43 11.28
CA ASP A 104 5.87 5.94 10.64
C ASP A 104 6.54 4.83 11.46
N TYR A 105 6.62 5.03 12.77
CA TYR A 105 7.18 4.03 13.68
C TYR A 105 6.37 2.72 13.64
N LEU A 106 5.05 2.81 13.76
CA LEU A 106 4.17 1.64 13.76
C LEU A 106 4.24 0.88 12.43
N GLN A 107 4.22 1.59 11.30
CA GLN A 107 4.40 0.97 9.97
C GLN A 107 5.77 0.29 9.84
N GLY A 108 6.84 0.91 10.38
CA GLY A 108 8.18 0.32 10.43
C GLY A 108 8.25 -0.96 11.26
N CYS A 109 7.39 -1.12 12.27
CA CYS A 109 7.23 -2.34 13.05
C CYS A 109 6.29 -3.39 12.40
N GLY A 110 5.80 -3.16 11.18
CA GLY A 110 4.86 -4.05 10.50
C GLY A 110 3.42 -3.96 11.02
N CYS A 111 3.05 -2.88 11.71
CA CYS A 111 1.68 -2.61 12.11
C CYS A 111 0.93 -1.91 10.97
N ARG A 112 -0.29 -2.37 10.67
CA ARG A 112 -1.19 -1.65 9.74
C ARG A 112 -1.84 -0.49 10.48
N VAL A 113 -1.69 0.71 9.94
CA VAL A 113 -2.12 1.94 10.62
C VAL A 113 -3.27 2.59 9.86
N TYR A 114 -4.27 3.07 10.59
CA TYR A 114 -5.52 3.59 10.07
C TYR A 114 -5.87 4.97 10.63
N ALA A 115 -6.65 5.74 9.90
CA ALA A 115 -7.40 6.90 10.38
C ALA A 115 -8.89 6.58 10.46
N ALA A 116 -9.60 7.05 11.50
CA ALA A 116 -11.06 7.02 11.47
C ALA A 116 -11.59 8.12 10.55
N CYS A 117 -12.36 7.72 9.54
CA CYS A 117 -13.04 8.64 8.64
C CYS A 117 -14.47 8.85 9.14
N THR A 118 -14.82 10.11 9.38
CA THR A 118 -16.15 10.50 9.84
C THR A 118 -16.80 11.49 8.89
N GLU A 119 -18.10 11.35 8.67
CA GLU A 119 -18.90 12.43 8.10
C GLU A 119 -19.16 13.50 9.16
N ARG A 120 -18.99 14.76 8.78
CA ARG A 120 -19.24 15.91 9.64
C ARG A 120 -20.58 16.53 9.27
N ASN A 121 -21.56 16.42 10.15
CA ASN A 121 -22.81 17.16 10.04
C ASN A 121 -22.76 18.39 10.96
N THR A 122 -23.32 19.52 10.52
CA THR A 122 -23.37 20.75 11.32
C THR A 122 -24.81 21.22 11.38
N VAL A 123 -25.35 21.28 12.59
CA VAL A 123 -26.71 21.75 12.86
C VAL A 123 -26.62 23.11 13.54
N GLU A 124 -27.29 24.11 12.97
CA GLU A 124 -27.49 25.39 13.62
C GLU A 124 -28.67 25.28 14.58
N LEU A 125 -28.42 25.57 15.85
CA LEU A 125 -29.43 25.55 16.89
C LEU A 125 -30.20 26.89 16.90
N PRO A 126 -31.46 26.91 17.40
CA PRO A 126 -32.27 28.12 17.45
C PRO A 126 -31.66 29.30 18.24
N ASP A 127 -30.68 29.02 19.11
CA ASP A 127 -29.95 30.02 19.90
C ASP A 127 -28.67 30.54 19.22
N GLY A 128 -28.43 30.16 17.96
CA GLY A 128 -27.28 30.58 17.17
C GLY A 128 -26.00 29.76 17.41
N ARG A 129 -26.03 28.77 18.31
CA ARG A 129 -24.90 27.83 18.47
C ARG A 129 -24.85 26.82 17.33
N LYS A 130 -23.65 26.33 17.02
CA LYS A 130 -23.43 25.25 16.06
C LYS A 130 -23.11 23.96 16.80
N GLU A 131 -23.94 22.95 16.58
CA GLU A 131 -23.63 21.59 16.99
C GLU A 131 -22.96 20.87 15.81
N VAL A 132 -21.79 20.29 16.05
CA VAL A 132 -21.07 19.50 15.06
C VAL A 132 -21.13 18.05 15.48
N GLN A 133 -21.74 17.21 14.63
CA GLN A 133 -21.86 15.78 14.83
C GLN A 133 -20.91 15.05 13.89
N PHE A 134 -20.23 14.02 14.41
CA PHE A 134 -19.32 13.18 13.64
C PHE A 134 -19.85 11.75 13.59
N SER A 135 -20.11 11.26 12.38
CA SER A 135 -20.60 9.90 12.15
C SER A 135 -19.48 9.05 11.56
N PHE A 136 -19.06 8.00 12.27
CA PHE A 136 -18.05 7.06 11.77
C PHE A 136 -18.50 6.39 10.47
N VAL A 137 -17.63 6.40 9.45
CA VAL A 137 -17.86 5.75 8.16
C VAL A 137 -16.99 4.50 8.03
N GLN A 138 -15.67 4.66 8.18
CA GLN A 138 -14.72 3.57 7.99
C GLN A 138 -13.36 3.89 8.62
N PHE A 139 -12.52 2.86 8.73
CA PHE A 139 -11.08 3.03 8.93
C PHE A 139 -10.38 3.06 7.57
N ARG A 140 -9.63 4.12 7.28
CA ARG A 140 -8.81 4.23 6.08
C ARG A 140 -7.38 3.94 6.42
N GLU A 141 -6.78 2.96 5.75
CA GLU A 141 -5.38 2.62 5.95
C GLU A 141 -4.47 3.75 5.45
N TYR A 142 -3.45 4.09 6.22
CA TYR A 142 -2.35 4.91 5.74
C TYR A 142 -1.51 4.05 4.78
N SER A 143 -1.47 4.44 3.52
CA SER A 143 -0.62 3.78 2.53
C SER A 143 0.84 3.85 2.96
N SER A 144 1.58 2.75 2.79
CA SER A 144 3.03 2.78 2.93
C SER A 144 3.63 3.59 1.78
N SER A 145 4.86 4.09 1.95
CA SER A 145 5.61 4.72 0.86
C SER A 145 5.79 3.78 -0.34
N SER A 146 5.86 2.46 -0.12
CA SER A 146 5.94 1.48 -1.20
C SER A 146 4.68 1.45 -2.06
N ALA A 147 3.48 1.48 -1.45
CA ALA A 147 2.22 1.42 -2.21
C ALA A 147 2.04 2.61 -3.17
N LEU A 148 2.46 3.81 -2.76
CA LEU A 148 2.44 4.98 -3.65
C LEU A 148 3.48 4.85 -4.77
N ALA A 149 4.68 4.35 -4.46
CA ALA A 149 5.71 4.11 -5.46
C ALA A 149 5.26 3.06 -6.50
N ASP A 150 4.61 1.99 -6.05
CA ASP A 150 4.05 0.94 -6.91
C ASP A 150 2.97 1.50 -7.84
N TYR A 151 2.05 2.30 -7.29
CA TYR A 151 1.01 2.98 -8.07
C TYR A 151 1.59 3.91 -9.15
N LEU A 152 2.57 4.75 -8.77
CA LEU A 152 3.22 5.67 -9.71
C LEU A 152 4.00 4.93 -10.79
N SER A 153 4.66 3.82 -10.43
CA SER A 153 5.39 2.98 -11.38
C SER A 153 4.45 2.31 -12.38
N ALA A 154 3.33 1.76 -11.90
CA ALA A 154 2.31 1.16 -12.75
C ALA A 154 1.68 2.19 -13.71
N LYS A 155 1.39 3.39 -13.21
CA LYS A 155 0.85 4.48 -14.04
C LYS A 155 1.83 4.89 -15.14
N LYS A 156 3.11 5.01 -14.81
CA LYS A 156 4.15 5.35 -15.80
C LYS A 156 4.26 4.29 -16.91
N ALA A 157 4.22 3.02 -16.55
CA ALA A 157 4.28 1.92 -17.53
C ALA A 157 3.07 1.92 -18.48
N ASP A 158 1.88 2.26 -17.99
CA ASP A 158 0.67 2.39 -18.81
C ASP A 158 0.76 3.56 -19.80
N GLU A 159 1.28 4.71 -19.35
CA GLU A 159 1.54 5.87 -20.20
C GLU A 159 2.54 5.55 -21.32
N GLU A 160 3.66 4.89 -20.99
CA GLU A 160 4.68 4.46 -21.96
C GLU A 160 4.11 3.46 -23.00
N ARG A 161 3.28 2.51 -22.57
CA ARG A 161 2.61 1.56 -23.48
C ARG A 161 1.70 2.30 -24.46
N ARG A 162 0.87 3.22 -23.97
CA ARG A 162 -0.05 4.00 -24.81
C ARG A 162 0.69 4.88 -25.82
N GLU A 163 1.82 5.46 -25.43
CA GLU A 163 2.69 6.21 -26.35
C GLU A 163 3.29 5.32 -27.43
N ALA A 164 3.77 4.12 -27.07
CA ALA A 164 4.30 3.16 -28.03
C ALA A 164 3.23 2.66 -29.02
N GLU A 165 2.01 2.39 -28.55
CA GLU A 165 0.87 2.03 -29.40
C GLU A 165 0.49 3.16 -30.36
N THR A 166 0.47 4.40 -29.87
CA THR A 166 0.20 5.59 -30.70
C THR A 166 1.30 5.78 -31.75
N ALA A 167 2.57 5.62 -31.38
CA ALA A 167 3.70 5.72 -32.29
C ALA A 167 3.66 4.63 -33.38
N ARG A 168 3.31 3.39 -33.01
CA ARG A 168 3.11 2.28 -33.96
C ARG A 168 1.98 2.57 -34.94
N ALA A 169 0.82 3.01 -34.44
CA ALA A 169 -0.33 3.35 -35.27
C ALA A 169 -0.01 4.49 -36.27
N ASN A 170 0.78 5.50 -35.85
CA ASN A 170 1.20 6.59 -36.72
C ASN A 170 2.22 6.15 -37.79
N ALA A 171 3.10 5.19 -37.47
CA ALA A 171 4.11 4.68 -38.41
C ALA A 171 3.49 3.75 -39.48
N TYR A 172 2.41 3.04 -39.14
CA TYR A 172 1.74 2.07 -40.01
C TYR A 172 0.21 2.28 -39.96
N PRO A 173 -0.32 3.22 -40.75
CA PRO A 173 -1.72 3.67 -40.65
C PRO A 173 -2.76 2.66 -41.18
N ASP A 174 -2.35 1.71 -42.03
CA ASP A 174 -3.28 0.81 -42.73
C ASP A 174 -3.62 -0.47 -41.93
N GLY A 175 -3.00 -0.68 -40.76
CA GLY A 175 -3.43 -1.69 -39.78
C GLY A 175 -3.18 -3.16 -40.14
N ASP A 176 -2.62 -3.45 -41.32
CA ASP A 176 -2.24 -4.81 -41.71
C ASP A 176 -0.95 -5.21 -41.00
N TYR A 177 -1.11 -5.89 -39.87
CA TYR A 177 -0.02 -6.45 -39.09
C TYR A 177 -0.17 -7.96 -38.94
N ILE A 178 0.91 -8.69 -39.22
CA ILE A 178 1.11 -10.05 -38.72
C ILE A 178 2.22 -9.97 -37.67
N ASP A 179 1.87 -10.26 -36.41
CA ASP A 179 2.81 -10.52 -35.31
C ASP A 179 3.56 -11.82 -35.64
N LEU A 180 4.55 -11.73 -36.52
CA LEU A 180 5.45 -12.84 -36.79
C LEU A 180 6.52 -12.82 -35.70
N GLU A 181 6.27 -13.58 -34.64
CA GLU A 181 7.33 -13.99 -33.72
C GLU A 181 8.36 -14.80 -34.52
N ILE A 182 9.43 -14.14 -34.92
CA ILE A 182 10.55 -14.80 -35.59
C ILE A 182 11.64 -15.15 -34.58
N SER A 183 12.27 -16.30 -34.75
CA SER A 183 13.46 -16.68 -34.00
C SER A 183 14.68 -16.69 -34.92
N ILE A 184 15.80 -16.17 -34.42
CA ILE A 184 17.08 -16.21 -35.14
C ILE A 184 17.97 -17.24 -34.45
N LYS A 185 18.38 -18.27 -35.19
CA LYS A 185 19.37 -19.28 -34.73
C LYS A 185 20.59 -19.21 -35.63
N GLY A 186 21.67 -18.62 -35.13
CA GLY A 186 22.85 -18.32 -35.94
C GLY A 186 22.52 -17.26 -36.99
N ASN A 187 22.66 -17.61 -38.27
CA ASN A 187 22.28 -16.75 -39.40
C ASN A 187 20.95 -17.14 -40.04
N GLN A 188 20.16 -18.01 -39.43
CA GLN A 188 18.89 -18.50 -39.96
C GLN A 188 17.71 -17.85 -39.22
N ILE A 189 16.67 -17.50 -39.97
CA ILE A 189 15.42 -16.89 -39.51
C ILE A 189 14.33 -17.94 -39.61
N PHE A 190 13.54 -18.10 -38.55
CA PHE A 190 12.42 -19.03 -38.47
C PHE A 190 11.15 -18.30 -38.03
N ASP A 191 9.99 -18.78 -38.46
CA ASP A 191 8.69 -18.33 -37.94
C ASP A 191 8.41 -18.90 -36.53
N SER A 192 7.26 -18.54 -35.97
CA SER A 192 6.81 -18.96 -34.64
C SER A 192 6.47 -20.45 -34.56
N LEU A 193 6.23 -21.10 -35.70
CA LEU A 193 6.02 -22.54 -35.83
C LEU A 193 7.35 -23.31 -36.04
N GLY A 194 8.47 -22.58 -36.15
CA GLY A 194 9.80 -23.14 -36.39
C GLY A 194 10.10 -23.45 -37.85
N ASN A 195 9.28 -22.99 -38.80
CA ASN A 195 9.56 -23.11 -40.23
C ASN A 195 10.68 -22.14 -40.62
N PHE A 196 11.56 -22.61 -41.50
CA PHE A 196 12.66 -21.80 -41.98
C PHE A 196 12.16 -20.74 -42.99
N LEU A 197 12.44 -19.47 -42.71
CA LEU A 197 12.05 -18.34 -43.55
C LEU A 197 13.21 -17.84 -44.43
N GLY A 198 14.43 -17.83 -43.91
CA GLY A 198 15.57 -17.33 -44.69
C GLY A 198 16.82 -17.09 -43.87
N TYR A 199 17.79 -16.40 -44.46
CA TYR A 199 19.06 -16.10 -43.80
C TYR A 199 19.20 -14.62 -43.47
N VAL A 200 19.85 -14.33 -42.35
CA VAL A 200 20.37 -13.01 -41.99
C VAL A 200 21.58 -12.73 -42.89
N PRO A 201 21.52 -11.69 -43.75
CA PRO A 201 22.60 -11.39 -44.67
C PRO A 201 23.80 -10.83 -43.90
N ASN A 202 24.98 -11.41 -44.15
CA ASN A 202 26.22 -11.00 -43.49
C ASN A 202 26.87 -9.84 -44.24
N ARG A 203 26.25 -8.66 -44.20
CA ARG A 203 26.82 -7.42 -44.75
C ARG A 203 26.60 -6.25 -43.79
N PRO A 204 27.62 -5.42 -43.53
CA PRO A 204 27.46 -4.22 -42.70
C PRO A 204 26.43 -3.26 -43.31
N GLY A 205 25.56 -2.68 -42.47
CA GLY A 205 24.62 -1.64 -42.86
C GLY A 205 23.27 -2.11 -43.40
N ILE A 206 22.95 -3.41 -43.32
CA ILE A 206 21.62 -3.90 -43.67
C ILE A 206 20.62 -3.58 -42.55
N ASP A 207 19.48 -3.01 -42.92
CA ASP A 207 18.30 -2.95 -42.07
C ASP A 207 17.67 -4.34 -42.01
N LEU A 208 17.89 -5.03 -40.88
CA LEU A 208 17.40 -6.38 -40.66
C LEU A 208 15.87 -6.45 -40.69
N ALA A 209 15.16 -5.40 -40.27
CA ALA A 209 13.71 -5.37 -40.26
C ALA A 209 13.14 -5.29 -41.68
N GLU A 210 13.78 -4.53 -42.56
CA GLU A 210 13.41 -4.45 -43.98
C GLU A 210 13.68 -5.77 -44.72
N HIS A 211 14.84 -6.39 -44.46
CA HIS A 211 15.20 -7.67 -45.05
C HIS A 211 14.25 -8.81 -44.65
N VAL A 212 13.84 -8.84 -43.37
CA VAL A 212 12.84 -9.79 -42.87
C VAL A 212 11.49 -9.56 -43.55
N ARG A 213 11.05 -8.31 -43.73
CA ARG A 213 9.80 -7.99 -44.45
C ARG A 213 9.82 -8.52 -45.88
N GLN A 214 10.91 -8.29 -46.61
CA GLN A 214 11.06 -8.81 -47.97
C GLN A 214 11.02 -10.34 -48.05
N ILE A 215 11.53 -11.06 -47.05
CA ILE A 215 11.42 -12.52 -47.03
C ILE A 215 9.96 -12.95 -46.90
N ILE A 216 9.19 -12.29 -46.03
CA ILE A 216 7.78 -12.61 -45.77
C ILE A 216 6.91 -12.33 -46.99
N ASP A 217 7.09 -11.16 -47.63
CA ASP A 217 6.32 -10.77 -48.82
C ASP A 217 6.54 -11.71 -50.03
N ASN A 218 7.65 -12.45 -50.05
CA ASN A 218 7.97 -13.43 -51.10
C ASN A 218 7.50 -14.87 -50.78
N CYS A 219 6.85 -15.09 -49.64
CA CYS A 219 6.33 -16.40 -49.23
C CYS A 219 4.82 -16.60 -49.51
N GLU A 220 4.11 -15.58 -50.03
CA GLU A 220 2.75 -15.69 -50.61
C GLU A 220 2.79 -16.12 -52.10
#